data_AF-A0A945HXC7-F1
#
_entry.id   AF-A0A945HXC7-F1
#
_cell.length_a   1.000
_cell.length_b   1.000
_cell.length_c   1.000
_cell.angle_alpha   90.00
_cell.angle_beta   90.00
_cell.angle_gamma   90.00
#
_symmetry.space_group_name_H-M   'P 1'
#
loop_
_entity.id
_entity.type
_entity.pdbx_description
1 polymer ?
#
loop_
_entity_poly.entity_id
_entity_poly.type
_entity_poly.pdbx_seq_one_letter_code
_entity_poly.pdbx_strand_id
1 'polypeptide(L)'
;MFEKIYLDLQEDETEFANEDFKEMYRLIIEDFNAYQNFKAERLIRKLTPEKAELITHILFDSERYELHNWIGREIYVKDRNQTISQIVSETIFNLRRYLISMKINELAQQIKDLKDDNLKRETLKETYEYTALKKLLSDKLNRVL
;
A
#
# COMPACT_ATOMS: atom_id res chain seq x y z
N MET A 1 13.66 -8.81 3.49
CA MET A 1 12.42 -8.05 3.81
C MET A 1 11.71 -7.62 2.53
N PHE A 2 12.41 -6.97 1.58
CA PHE A 2 11.85 -6.59 0.28
C PHE A 2 11.35 -7.77 -0.56
N GLU A 3 12.13 -8.86 -0.62
CA GLU A 3 11.76 -10.10 -1.32
C GLU A 3 10.47 -10.72 -0.78
N LYS A 4 10.26 -10.66 0.55
CA LYS A 4 9.02 -11.14 1.17
C LYS A 4 7.81 -10.30 0.74
N ILE A 5 7.91 -8.98 0.74
CA ILE A 5 6.82 -8.10 0.29
C ILE A 5 6.50 -8.34 -1.19
N TYR A 6 7.53 -8.54 -2.02
CA TYR A 6 7.36 -8.85 -3.43
C TYR A 6 6.66 -10.20 -3.64
N LEU A 7 7.08 -11.25 -2.91
CA LEU A 7 6.45 -12.57 -2.95
C LEU A 7 5.02 -12.53 -2.41
N ASP A 8 4.79 -11.86 -1.27
CA ASP A 8 3.46 -11.70 -0.68
C ASP A 8 2.50 -11.00 -1.67
N LEU A 9 2.98 -10.00 -2.44
CA LEU A 9 2.20 -9.32 -3.48
C LEU A 9 1.93 -10.22 -4.70
N GLN A 10 2.88 -11.09 -5.07
CA GLN A 10 2.66 -12.07 -6.13
C GLN A 10 1.71 -13.20 -5.70
N GLU A 11 1.82 -13.68 -4.47
CA GLU A 11 0.98 -14.74 -3.91
C GLU A 11 -0.46 -14.27 -3.69
N ASP A 12 -0.68 -13.01 -3.30
CA ASP A 12 -2.02 -12.45 -3.08
C ASP A 12 -2.80 -12.21 -4.40
N GLU A 13 -2.20 -12.45 -5.59
CA GLU A 13 -2.75 -12.08 -6.93
C GLU A 13 -3.29 -10.63 -6.98
N THR A 14 -2.81 -9.77 -6.08
CA THR A 14 -3.32 -8.41 -5.93
C THR A 14 -2.71 -7.52 -7.00
N GLU A 15 -3.53 -7.04 -7.92
CA GLU A 15 -3.15 -6.03 -8.89
C GLU A 15 -3.40 -4.61 -8.32
N PHE A 16 -2.65 -3.63 -8.82
CA PHE A 16 -2.96 -2.22 -8.55
C PHE A 16 -4.33 -1.88 -9.14
N ALA A 17 -5.23 -1.33 -8.31
CA ALA A 17 -6.55 -0.89 -8.75
C ALA A 17 -6.54 0.36 -9.65
N ASN A 18 -5.43 1.11 -9.63
CA ASN A 18 -5.21 2.25 -10.50
C ASN A 18 -4.43 1.82 -11.74
N GLU A 19 -5.01 2.05 -12.92
CA GLU A 19 -4.45 1.61 -14.20
C GLU A 19 -3.06 2.19 -14.49
N ASP A 20 -2.80 3.44 -14.12
CA ASP A 20 -1.49 4.07 -14.33
C ASP A 20 -0.39 3.37 -13.50
N PHE A 21 -0.68 3.07 -12.23
CA PHE A 21 0.24 2.34 -11.37
C PHE A 21 0.41 0.88 -11.80
N LYS A 22 -0.65 0.24 -12.30
CA LYS A 22 -0.60 -1.13 -12.83
C LYS A 22 0.33 -1.22 -14.05
N GLU A 23 0.16 -0.32 -15.01
CA GLU A 23 1.01 -0.25 -16.20
C GLU A 23 2.45 0.11 -15.85
N MET A 24 2.64 1.07 -14.94
CA MET A 24 3.97 1.46 -14.45
C MET A 24 4.70 0.29 -13.81
N TYR A 25 4.05 -0.44 -12.90
CA TYR A 25 4.63 -1.61 -12.25
C TYR A 25 5.05 -2.67 -13.28
N ARG A 26 4.17 -2.98 -14.25
CA ARG A 26 4.48 -3.91 -15.33
C ARG A 26 5.74 -3.49 -16.10
N LEU A 27 5.82 -2.22 -16.51
CA LEU A 27 6.97 -1.70 -17.26
C LEU A 27 8.27 -1.71 -16.44
N ILE A 28 8.21 -1.46 -15.13
CA ILE A 28 9.35 -1.56 -14.23
C ILE A 28 9.87 -3.00 -14.16
N ILE A 29 8.97 -3.97 -13.98
CA ILE A 29 9.32 -5.40 -13.90
C ILE A 29 9.87 -5.89 -15.24
N GLU A 30 9.27 -5.51 -16.36
CA GLU A 30 9.76 -5.85 -17.71
C GLU A 30 11.18 -5.30 -17.95
N ASP A 31 11.43 -4.04 -17.60
CA ASP A 31 12.75 -3.40 -17.75
C ASP A 31 13.80 -4.04 -16.82
N PHE A 32 13.41 -4.33 -15.57
CA PHE A 32 14.28 -4.99 -14.60
C PHE A 32 14.66 -6.40 -15.04
N ASN A 33 13.69 -7.19 -15.50
CA ASN A 33 13.93 -8.56 -15.99
C ASN A 33 14.86 -8.55 -17.23
N ALA A 34 14.70 -7.59 -18.13
CA ALA A 34 15.50 -7.49 -19.34
C ALA A 34 16.95 -7.05 -19.09
N TYR A 35 17.19 -6.08 -18.21
CA TYR A 35 18.50 -5.44 -18.08
C TYR A 35 19.22 -5.76 -16.76
N GLN A 36 18.54 -6.35 -15.78
CA GLN A 36 19.04 -6.64 -14.42
C GLN A 36 19.61 -5.41 -13.68
N ASN A 37 19.39 -4.21 -14.23
CA ASN A 37 19.64 -2.92 -13.63
C ASN A 37 18.42 -2.07 -13.93
N PHE A 38 17.88 -1.35 -12.96
CA PHE A 38 16.78 -0.42 -13.21
C PHE A 38 17.33 0.99 -13.47
N LYS A 39 16.79 1.68 -14.48
CA LYS A 39 17.09 3.08 -14.77
C LYS A 39 15.80 3.82 -15.13
N ALA A 40 15.45 4.82 -14.33
CA ALA A 40 14.22 5.59 -14.49
C ALA A 40 14.12 6.25 -15.88
N GLU A 41 15.24 6.70 -16.46
CA GLU A 41 15.29 7.35 -17.76
C GLU A 41 14.85 6.43 -18.90
N ARG A 42 15.10 5.11 -18.78
CA ARG A 42 14.62 4.14 -19.77
C ARG A 42 13.12 3.94 -19.69
N LEU A 43 12.58 3.94 -18.47
CA LEU A 43 11.15 3.83 -18.23
C LEU A 43 10.41 5.05 -18.78
N ILE A 44 10.89 6.27 -18.47
CA ILE A 44 10.30 7.53 -18.91
C ILE A 44 10.20 7.60 -20.45
N ARG A 45 11.21 7.09 -21.17
CA ARG A 45 11.21 7.05 -22.65
C ARG A 45 10.16 6.11 -23.26
N LYS A 46 9.65 5.13 -22.50
CA LYS A 46 8.64 4.16 -22.95
C LYS A 46 7.21 4.60 -22.66
N LEU A 47 7.03 5.67 -21.90
CA LEU A 47 5.73 6.15 -21.43
C LEU A 47 5.16 7.24 -22.33
N THR A 48 3.84 7.39 -22.30
CA THR A 48 3.19 8.57 -22.88
C THR A 48 3.61 9.83 -22.12
N PRO A 49 3.56 11.03 -22.74
CA PRO A 49 3.96 12.27 -22.08
C PRO A 49 3.28 12.50 -20.72
N GLU A 50 1.98 12.19 -20.61
CA GLU A 50 1.20 12.39 -19.40
C GLU A 50 1.69 11.48 -18.26
N LYS A 51 2.00 10.21 -18.57
CA LYS A 51 2.52 9.26 -17.58
C LYS A 51 3.97 9.58 -17.22
N ALA A 52 4.77 9.99 -18.20
CA ALA A 52 6.14 10.42 -17.99
C ALA A 52 6.21 11.61 -17.01
N GLU A 53 5.29 12.58 -17.13
CA GLU A 53 5.17 13.70 -16.20
C GLU A 53 4.86 13.22 -14.77
N LEU A 54 3.90 12.32 -14.61
CA LEU A 54 3.56 11.74 -13.31
C LEU A 54 4.76 11.03 -12.65
N ILE A 55 5.49 10.20 -13.40
CA ILE A 55 6.67 9.50 -12.87
C ILE A 55 7.76 10.48 -12.50
N THR A 56 8.01 11.47 -13.36
CA THR A 56 8.98 12.53 -13.11
C THR A 56 8.64 13.24 -11.81
N HIS A 57 7.37 13.63 -11.62
CA HIS A 57 6.92 14.21 -10.37
C HIS A 57 7.20 13.29 -9.17
N ILE A 58 6.88 11.99 -9.25
CA ILE A 58 7.13 11.04 -8.15
C ILE A 58 8.63 10.93 -7.80
N LEU A 59 9.51 10.87 -8.81
CA LEU A 59 10.96 10.76 -8.59
C LEU A 59 11.51 12.03 -7.92
N PHE A 60 11.08 13.19 -8.39
CA PHE A 60 11.59 14.48 -7.93
C PHE A 60 10.85 15.06 -6.72
N ASP A 61 9.67 14.53 -6.34
CA ASP A 61 8.95 14.96 -5.13
C ASP A 61 9.81 14.82 -3.87
N SER A 62 10.68 13.80 -3.89
CA SER A 62 11.62 13.50 -2.82
C SER A 62 12.68 14.60 -2.61
N GLU A 63 12.98 15.41 -3.63
CA GLU A 63 13.95 16.51 -3.64
C GLU A 63 13.32 17.85 -3.23
N ARG A 64 11.99 17.92 -3.14
CA ARG A 64 11.25 19.14 -2.82
C ARG A 64 11.55 19.68 -1.43
N TYR A 65 11.91 18.80 -0.50
CA TYR A 65 12.17 19.15 0.90
C TYR A 65 13.49 18.51 1.33
N GLU A 66 14.51 19.34 1.52
CA GLU A 66 15.76 18.92 2.13
C GLU A 66 15.69 19.04 3.65
N LEU A 67 16.23 18.04 4.33
CA LEU A 67 16.43 18.15 5.76
C LEU A 67 17.56 19.17 6.00
N HIS A 68 17.25 20.28 6.68
CA HIS A 68 18.26 21.24 7.12
C HIS A 68 19.27 20.59 8.10
N ASN A 69 20.19 21.35 8.69
CA ASN A 69 21.19 20.80 9.63
C ASN A 69 20.59 20.39 11.00
N TRP A 70 19.75 19.34 11.00
CA TRP A 70 19.14 18.74 12.19
C TRP A 70 20.21 18.04 13.06
N ILE A 71 21.27 17.52 12.44
CA ILE A 71 22.44 16.95 13.14
C ILE A 71 23.10 18.02 14.03
N GLY A 72 23.24 19.24 13.53
CA GLY A 72 23.74 20.38 14.31
C GLY A 72 22.81 20.83 15.45
N ARG A 73 21.59 20.28 15.53
CA ARG A 73 20.64 20.49 16.62
C ARG A 73 20.43 19.24 17.49
N GLU A 74 21.34 18.26 17.39
CA GLU A 74 21.28 16.97 18.10
C GLU A 74 20.02 16.14 17.79
N ILE A 75 19.37 16.38 16.66
CA ILE A 75 18.22 15.59 16.20
C ILE A 75 18.67 14.68 15.06
N TYR A 76 18.62 13.38 15.31
CA TYR A 76 19.02 12.34 14.37
C TYR A 76 17.80 11.77 13.65
N VAL A 77 17.64 12.12 12.38
CA VAL A 77 16.59 11.57 11.53
C VAL A 77 17.12 10.30 10.85
N LYS A 78 16.31 9.24 10.83
CA LYS A 78 16.65 7.99 10.15
C LYS A 78 16.75 8.23 8.64
N ASP A 79 17.72 7.60 8.00
CA ASP A 79 17.86 7.66 6.55
C ASP A 79 16.64 7.05 5.85
N ARG A 80 16.25 7.61 4.70
CA ARG A 80 15.10 7.11 3.92
C ARG A 80 15.28 5.64 3.54
N ASN A 81 16.49 5.21 3.18
CA ASN A 81 16.74 3.81 2.82
C ASN A 81 16.49 2.85 3.99
N GLN A 82 16.61 3.34 5.23
CA GLN A 82 16.33 2.56 6.43
C GLN A 82 14.84 2.55 6.78
N THR A 83 14.04 3.49 6.27
CA THR A 83 12.61 3.65 6.61
C THR A 83 11.67 3.17 5.50
N ILE A 84 12.10 3.07 4.24
CA ILE A 84 11.25 2.67 3.11
C ILE A 84 10.52 1.35 3.38
N SER A 85 11.22 0.31 3.85
CA SER A 85 10.57 -0.99 4.11
C SER A 85 9.47 -0.90 5.19
N GLN A 86 9.67 -0.06 6.20
CA GLN A 86 8.68 0.19 7.24
C GLN A 86 7.50 0.97 6.68
N ILE A 87 7.75 2.06 5.94
CA ILE A 87 6.72 2.91 5.33
C ILE A 87 5.84 2.10 4.37
N VAL A 88 6.44 1.25 3.53
CA VAL A 88 5.70 0.35 2.63
C VAL A 88 4.80 -0.60 3.43
N SER A 89 5.35 -1.25 4.45
CA SER A 89 4.58 -2.17 5.30
C SER A 89 3.42 -1.46 6.01
N GLU A 90 3.67 -0.29 6.59
CA GLU A 90 2.65 0.53 7.23
C GLU A 90 1.57 0.99 6.24
N THR A 91 1.97 1.36 5.02
CA THR A 91 1.05 1.75 3.95
C THR A 91 0.13 0.59 3.56
N ILE A 92 0.69 -0.60 3.37
CA ILE A 92 -0.08 -1.83 3.09
C ILE A 92 -1.06 -2.13 4.22
N PHE A 93 -0.61 -2.07 5.48
CA PHE A 93 -1.48 -2.31 6.63
C PHE A 93 -2.59 -1.24 6.75
N ASN A 94 -2.29 0.02 6.43
CA ASN A 94 -3.29 1.09 6.41
C ASN A 94 -4.35 0.84 5.33
N LEU A 95 -3.95 0.46 4.12
CA LEU A 95 -4.88 0.11 3.03
C LEU A 95 -5.74 -1.11 3.42
N ARG A 96 -5.14 -2.19 3.94
CA ARG A 96 -5.89 -3.37 4.42
C ARG A 96 -6.90 -2.99 5.51
N ARG A 97 -6.50 -2.17 6.49
CA ARG A 97 -7.41 -1.67 7.54
C ARG A 97 -8.57 -0.86 6.97
N TYR A 98 -8.31 -0.04 5.94
CA TYR A 98 -9.34 0.74 5.26
C TYR A 98 -10.35 -0.19 4.55
N LEU A 99 -9.88 -1.15 3.76
CA LEU A 99 -10.71 -2.13 3.07
C LEU A 99 -11.57 -2.97 4.04
N ILE A 100 -10.98 -3.45 5.13
CA ILE A 100 -11.72 -4.17 6.18
C ILE A 100 -12.78 -3.28 6.82
N SER A 101 -12.49 -1.99 7.04
CA SER A 101 -13.49 -1.06 7.58
C SER A 101 -14.65 -0.86 6.62
N MET A 102 -14.38 -0.77 5.31
CA MET A 102 -15.43 -0.75 4.29
C MET A 102 -16.26 -2.04 4.32
N LYS A 103 -15.61 -3.20 4.41
CA LYS A 103 -16.29 -4.50 4.46
C LYS A 103 -17.20 -4.64 5.68
N ILE A 104 -16.72 -4.21 6.86
CA ILE A 104 -17.54 -4.19 8.09
C ILE A 104 -18.78 -3.31 7.91
N ASN A 105 -18.63 -2.13 7.29
CA ASN A 105 -19.75 -1.23 7.04
C ASN A 105 -20.76 -1.83 6.06
N GLU A 106 -20.29 -2.50 5.00
CA GLU A 106 -21.13 -3.21 4.04
C GLU A 106 -21.95 -4.33 4.73
N LEU A 107 -21.28 -5.19 5.51
CA LEU A 107 -21.94 -6.28 6.25
C LEU A 107 -22.96 -5.73 7.27
N ALA A 108 -22.61 -4.64 7.97
CA ALA A 108 -23.51 -3.98 8.90
C ALA A 108 -24.76 -3.39 8.23
N GLN A 109 -24.66 -2.97 6.96
CA GLN A 109 -25.83 -2.56 6.17
C GLN A 109 -26.66 -3.77 5.76
N GLN A 110 -26.03 -4.83 5.23
CA GLN A 110 -26.72 -6.07 4.82
C GLN A 110 -27.55 -6.68 5.97
N ILE A 111 -27.03 -6.67 7.19
CA ILE A 111 -27.73 -7.17 8.40
C ILE A 111 -29.08 -6.46 8.65
N LYS A 112 -29.22 -5.20 8.24
CA LYS A 112 -30.47 -4.43 8.43
C LYS A 112 -31.57 -4.89 7.48
N ASP A 113 -31.19 -5.29 6.28
CA ASP A 113 -32.11 -5.66 5.21
C ASP A 113 -32.42 -7.17 5.18
N LEU A 114 -31.62 -7.99 5.87
CA LEU A 114 -31.80 -9.43 6.00
C LEU A 114 -33.02 -9.79 6.87
N LYS A 115 -33.94 -10.56 6.27
CA LYS A 115 -35.14 -11.12 6.93
C LYS A 115 -34.97 -12.56 7.41
N ASP A 116 -33.98 -13.28 6.88
CA ASP A 116 -33.67 -14.65 7.29
C ASP A 116 -32.77 -14.62 8.54
N ASP A 117 -33.25 -15.19 9.64
CA ASP A 117 -32.56 -15.22 10.93
C ASP A 117 -31.27 -16.04 10.92
N ASN A 118 -31.18 -17.09 10.11
CA ASN A 118 -29.95 -17.90 9.98
C ASN A 118 -28.89 -17.11 9.21
N LEU A 119 -29.26 -16.55 8.07
CA LEU A 119 -28.32 -15.75 7.25
C LEU A 119 -27.83 -14.52 8.03
N LYS A 120 -28.73 -13.88 8.80
CA LYS A 120 -28.38 -12.75 9.68
C LYS A 120 -27.36 -13.14 10.76
N ARG A 121 -27.48 -14.33 11.35
CA ARG A 121 -26.51 -14.84 12.33
C ARG A 121 -25.15 -15.12 11.69
N GLU A 122 -25.13 -15.67 10.49
CA GLU A 122 -23.90 -15.90 9.73
C GLU A 122 -23.19 -14.58 9.41
N THR A 123 -23.91 -13.59 8.87
CA THR A 123 -23.34 -12.26 8.56
C THR A 123 -22.85 -11.54 9.82
N LEU A 124 -23.53 -11.70 10.97
CA LEU A 124 -23.05 -11.16 12.25
C LEU A 124 -21.74 -11.80 12.70
N LYS A 125 -21.59 -13.12 12.54
CA LYS A 125 -20.35 -13.82 12.84
C LYS A 125 -19.21 -13.33 11.94
N GLU A 126 -19.46 -13.22 10.65
CA GLU A 126 -18.49 -12.67 9.69
C GLU A 126 -18.08 -11.23 10.07
N THR A 127 -19.04 -10.38 10.43
CA THR A 127 -18.78 -9.00 10.87
C THR A 127 -17.90 -8.96 12.12
N TYR A 128 -18.12 -9.86 13.07
CA TYR A 128 -17.31 -10.00 14.27
C TYR A 128 -15.88 -10.44 13.92
N GLU A 129 -15.71 -11.42 13.03
CA GLU A 129 -14.40 -11.88 12.58
C GLU A 129 -13.60 -10.76 11.90
N TYR A 130 -14.22 -9.97 11.01
CA TYR A 130 -13.55 -8.81 10.40
C TYR A 130 -13.21 -7.71 11.42
N THR A 131 -14.06 -7.51 12.43
CA THR A 131 -13.78 -6.56 13.52
C THR A 131 -12.57 -6.99 14.35
N ALA A 132 -12.45 -8.29 14.65
CA ALA A 132 -11.27 -8.85 15.30
C ALA A 132 -10.02 -8.69 14.43
N LEU A 133 -10.12 -8.94 13.12
CA LEU A 133 -9.02 -8.73 12.18
C LEU A 133 -8.58 -7.25 12.10
N LYS A 134 -9.53 -6.31 12.08
CA LYS A 134 -9.26 -4.87 12.14
C LYS A 134 -8.49 -4.50 13.40
N LYS A 135 -8.84 -5.10 14.55
CA LYS A 135 -8.14 -4.86 15.82
C LYS A 135 -6.70 -5.34 15.76
N LEU A 136 -6.48 -6.57 15.29
CA LEU A 136 -5.13 -7.13 15.11
C LEU A 136 -4.25 -6.27 14.20
N LEU A 137 -4.79 -5.72 13.11
CA LEU A 137 -4.05 -4.83 12.22
C LEU A 137 -3.71 -3.48 12.89
N SER A 138 -4.62 -2.93 13.69
CA SER A 138 -4.38 -1.71 14.46
C SER A 138 -3.26 -1.90 15.49
N ASP A 139 -3.23 -3.04 16.17
CA ASP A 139 -2.17 -3.38 17.12
C ASP A 139 -0.81 -3.50 16.41
N LYS A 140 -0.76 -4.12 15.22
CA LYS A 140 0.46 -4.20 14.39
C LYS A 140 0.95 -2.85 13.90
N LEU A 141 0.07 -1.86 13.76
CA LEU A 141 0.40 -0.48 13.36
C LEU A 141 0.82 0.39 14.55
N ASN A 142 0.89 -0.13 15.78
CA ASN A 142 1.09 0.63 17.02
C ASN A 142 0.13 1.83 17.14
N ARG A 143 -1.09 1.72 16.61
CA ARG A 143 -2.11 2.77 16.68
C ARG A 143 -3.12 2.44 17.78
N VAL A 144 -3.32 3.39 18.69
CA VAL A 144 -4.41 3.32 19.68
C VAL A 144 -5.75 3.40 18.93
N LEU A 145 -6.65 2.44 19.19
CA LEU A 145 -8.00 2.36 18.62
C LEU A 145 -8.98 3.32 19.27
#